data_AF-A0A8B6D158-F1
#
_entry.id   AF-A0A8B6D158-F1
#
_cell.length_a   1.000
_cell.length_b   1.000
_cell.length_c   1.000
_cell.angle_alpha   90.00
_cell.angle_beta   90.00
_cell.angle_gamma   90.00
#
_symmetry.space_group_name_H-M   'P 1'
#
loop_
_entity.id
_entity.type
_entity.pdbx_description
1 polymer ?
#
loop_
_entity_poly.entity_id
_entity_poly.type
_entity_poly.pdbx_seq_one_letter_code
_entity_poly.pdbx_strand_id
1 'polypeptide(L)'
;MSLKVVNITTPSKEELITIKDIGEARAKLIIDARTDKGKLTLEDLKLIQGLPNTMWDPLVAAGRIIFEQTEEVDEIADQKKN
;
A
#
# COMPACT_ATOMS: atom_id res chain seq x y z
N MET A 1 -17.94 0.33 -11.86
CA MET A 1 -17.00 -0.69 -11.35
C MET A 1 -16.28 -0.08 -10.17
N SER A 2 -16.35 -0.70 -9.00
CA SER A 2 -15.76 -0.17 -7.76
C SER A 2 -14.25 -0.39 -7.77
N LEU A 3 -13.47 0.69 -7.86
CA LEU A 3 -12.02 0.65 -7.66
C LEU A 3 -11.78 0.48 -6.16
N LYS A 4 -11.37 -0.73 -5.77
CA LYS A 4 -11.04 -1.03 -4.38
C LYS A 4 -9.57 -0.72 -4.18
N VAL A 5 -9.30 0.38 -3.49
CA VAL A 5 -7.96 0.81 -3.12
C VAL A 5 -7.57 0.03 -1.87
N VAL A 6 -6.51 -0.77 -1.95
CA VAL A 6 -6.03 -1.58 -0.84
C VAL A 6 -4.97 -0.81 -0.07
N ASN A 7 -5.19 -0.59 1.23
CA ASN A 7 -4.18 -0.02 2.09
C ASN A 7 -3.16 -1.09 2.47
N ILE A 8 -1.89 -0.88 2.15
CA ILE A 8 -0.81 -1.85 2.38
C ILE A 8 -0.31 -1.90 3.84
N THR A 9 -0.68 -0.94 4.70
CA THR A 9 -0.36 -1.00 6.14
C THR A 9 -1.35 -1.85 6.95
N THR A 10 -2.57 -2.03 6.43
CA THR A 10 -3.66 -2.80 7.07
C THR A 10 -4.32 -3.87 6.18
N PRO A 11 -3.68 -4.42 5.14
CA PRO A 11 -4.38 -5.21 4.15
C PRO A 11 -4.74 -6.58 4.72
N SER A 12 -5.87 -7.11 4.28
CA SER A 12 -6.21 -8.50 4.51
C SER A 12 -5.47 -9.39 3.51
N LYS A 13 -5.19 -10.64 3.91
CA LYS A 13 -4.49 -11.61 3.06
C LYS A 13 -5.13 -11.74 1.67
N GLU A 14 -6.46 -11.70 1.63
CA GLU A 14 -7.29 -11.77 0.42
C GLU A 14 -7.15 -10.55 -0.50
N GLU A 15 -6.95 -9.36 0.07
CA GLU A 15 -6.75 -8.12 -0.69
C GLU A 15 -5.33 -8.06 -1.27
N LEU A 16 -4.34 -8.60 -0.55
CA LEU A 16 -2.98 -8.73 -1.06
C LEU A 16 -2.92 -9.66 -2.27
N ILE A 17 -3.54 -10.85 -2.19
CA ILE A 17 -3.49 -11.84 -3.28
C ILE A 17 -4.31 -11.44 -4.51
N THR A 18 -5.24 -10.49 -4.39
CA THR A 18 -5.99 -9.95 -5.53
C THR A 18 -5.21 -8.87 -6.29
N ILE A 19 -4.12 -8.36 -5.72
CA ILE A 19 -3.24 -7.42 -6.39
C ILE A 19 -2.33 -8.19 -7.35
N LYS A 20 -2.48 -7.91 -8.64
CA LYS A 20 -1.57 -8.40 -9.67
C LYS A 20 -0.13 -8.03 -9.28
N ASP A 21 0.76 -9.01 -9.27
CA ASP A 21 2.15 -8.97 -8.77
C ASP A 21 2.35 -9.24 -7.25
N ILE A 22 1.32 -9.16 -6.39
CA ILE A 22 1.37 -9.64 -5.00
C ILE A 22 0.68 -11.01 -4.90
N GLY A 23 1.47 -12.08 -4.85
CA GLY A 23 0.96 -13.44 -4.64
C GLY A 23 0.84 -13.84 -3.17
N GLU A 24 0.37 -15.07 -2.90
CA GLU A 24 0.24 -15.64 -1.55
C GLU A 24 1.53 -15.59 -0.73
N ALA A 25 2.68 -15.84 -1.36
CA ALA A 25 3.98 -15.78 -0.68
C ALA A 25 4.27 -14.38 -0.13
N ARG A 26 4.03 -13.35 -0.95
CA ARG A 26 4.23 -11.95 -0.59
C ARG A 26 3.19 -11.46 0.42
N ALA A 27 1.94 -11.86 0.22
CA ALA A 27 0.87 -11.58 1.17
C ALA A 27 1.21 -12.11 2.56
N LYS A 28 1.79 -13.31 2.64
CA LYS A 28 2.23 -13.91 3.89
C LYS A 28 3.37 -13.11 4.52
N LEU A 29 4.38 -12.69 3.76
CA LEU A 29 5.49 -11.88 4.28
C LEU A 29 5.04 -10.56 4.90
N ILE A 30 4.06 -9.89 4.28
CA ILE A 30 3.47 -8.64 4.81
C ILE A 30 2.74 -8.91 6.13
N ILE A 31 1.98 -10.00 6.23
CA ILE A 31 1.33 -10.39 7.49
C ILE A 31 2.37 -10.74 8.56
N ASP A 32 3.43 -11.47 8.19
CA ASP A 32 4.50 -11.86 9.10
C ASP A 32 5.21 -10.62 9.67
N ALA A 33 5.59 -9.68 8.80
CA ALA A 33 6.23 -8.43 9.20
C ALA A 33 5.30 -7.58 10.09
N ARG A 34 3.97 -7.64 9.87
CA ARG A 34 2.98 -7.00 10.74
C ARG A 34 2.89 -7.71 12.09
N THR A 35 2.94 -9.03 12.12
CA THR A 35 2.95 -9.80 13.38
C THR A 35 4.19 -9.50 14.21
N ASP A 36 5.34 -9.29 13.55
CA ASP A 36 6.62 -9.04 14.21
C ASP A 36 6.76 -7.60 14.72
N LYS A 37 6.40 -6.58 13.90
CA LYS A 37 6.53 -5.14 14.24
C LYS A 37 5.24 -4.42 14.64
N GLY A 38 4.08 -4.99 14.36
CA GLY A 38 2.77 -4.36 14.58
C GLY A 38 2.39 -3.35 13.49
N LYS A 39 3.14 -2.25 13.36
CA LYS A 39 2.95 -1.24 12.30
C LYS A 39 4.01 -1.41 11.22
N LEU A 40 3.58 -1.58 9.98
CA LEU A 40 4.47 -1.59 8.82
C LEU A 40 4.48 -0.23 8.15
N THR A 41 5.67 0.29 7.93
CA THR A 41 5.90 1.45 7.08
C THR A 41 6.37 1.01 5.70
N LEU A 42 6.38 1.96 4.76
CA LEU A 42 6.87 1.72 3.40
C LEU A 42 8.33 1.24 3.40
N GLU A 43 9.15 1.73 4.32
CA GLU A 43 10.53 1.26 4.51
C GLU A 43 10.61 -0.19 4.98
N ASP A 44 9.74 -0.59 5.91
CA ASP A 44 9.68 -1.98 6.37
C ASP A 44 9.32 -2.92 5.23
N LEU A 45 8.36 -2.53 4.41
CA LEU A 45 7.95 -3.32 3.24
C LEU A 45 9.06 -3.43 2.19
N LYS A 46 9.92 -2.41 2.09
CA LYS A 46 11.14 -2.44 1.26
C LYS A 46 12.25 -3.30 1.88
N LEU A 47 12.27 -3.46 3.21
CA LEU A 47 13.20 -4.30 3.95
C LEU A 47 12.81 -5.78 3.93
N ILE A 48 11.53 -6.10 3.72
CA ILE A 48 11.08 -7.48 3.55
C ILE A 48 11.77 -8.11 2.34
N GLN A 49 12.59 -9.12 2.60
CA GLN A 49 13.24 -9.90 1.54
C GLN A 49 12.18 -10.54 0.63
N GLY A 50 12.17 -10.12 -0.64
CA GLY A 50 11.23 -10.60 -1.67
C GLY A 50 10.21 -9.57 -2.19
N LEU A 51 10.19 -8.36 -1.62
CA LEU A 51 9.34 -7.24 -2.03
C LEU A 51 10.18 -6.05 -2.54
N PRO A 52 10.52 -6.02 -3.84
CA PRO A 52 11.27 -4.90 -4.40
C PRO A 52 10.40 -3.64 -4.51
N ASN A 53 10.99 -2.47 -4.24
CA ASN A 53 10.33 -1.17 -4.34
C ASN A 53 9.67 -0.93 -5.72
N THR A 54 10.29 -1.45 -6.77
CA THR A 54 9.85 -1.36 -8.16
C THR A 54 8.53 -2.05 -8.45
N MET A 55 8.06 -2.99 -7.61
CA MET A 55 6.74 -3.58 -7.81
C MET A 55 5.61 -2.68 -7.29
N TRP A 56 5.91 -1.85 -6.28
CA TRP A 56 4.90 -0.99 -5.66
C TRP A 56 4.62 0.22 -6.54
N ASP A 57 5.64 0.71 -7.25
CA ASP A 57 5.56 1.86 -8.16
C ASP A 57 4.40 1.77 -9.19
N PRO A 58 4.27 0.70 -10.00
CA PRO A 58 3.16 0.57 -10.94
C PRO A 58 1.81 0.38 -10.25
N LEU A 59 1.77 -0.18 -9.04
CA LEU A 59 0.53 -0.42 -8.31
C LEU A 59 -0.04 0.88 -7.71
N VAL A 60 0.85 1.73 -7.20
CA VAL A 60 0.54 3.09 -6.73
C VAL A 60 0.16 3.96 -7.92
N ALA A 61 0.93 3.92 -9.02
CA ALA A 61 0.63 4.66 -10.23
C ALA A 61 -0.72 4.25 -10.85
N ALA A 62 -1.10 2.98 -10.73
CA ALA A 62 -2.41 2.48 -11.14
C ALA A 62 -3.54 2.79 -10.14
N GLY A 63 -3.24 3.40 -8.98
CA GLY A 63 -4.21 3.68 -7.92
C GLY A 63 -4.83 2.43 -7.30
N ARG A 64 -4.17 1.27 -7.40
CA ARG A 64 -4.68 0.01 -6.82
C ARG A 64 -4.33 -0.13 -5.35
N ILE A 65 -3.23 0.47 -4.94
CA ILE A 65 -2.76 0.45 -3.55
C ILE A 65 -2.39 1.86 -3.10
N ILE A 66 -2.48 2.06 -1.79
CA ILE A 66 -1.97 3.26 -1.14
C ILE A 66 -1.12 2.88 0.06
N PHE A 67 -0.13 3.71 0.32
CA PHE A 67 0.61 3.70 1.58
C PHE A 67 0.10 4.89 2.37
N GLU A 68 -0.40 4.65 3.57
CA GLU A 68 -0.66 5.73 4.52
C GLU A 68 0.70 6.29 4.98
N GLN A 69 1.32 7.13 4.16
CA GLN A 69 2.20 8.16 4.67
C GLN A 69 1.27 9.28 5.10
N THR A 70 1.09 9.44 6.41
CA THR A 70 0.57 10.68 6.95
C THR A 70 1.57 11.78 6.60
N GLU A 71 1.35 12.45 5.49
CA GLU A 71 1.58 13.88 5.37
C GLU A 71 0.34 14.48 4.69
N GLU A 72 -0.41 15.20 5.51
CA GLU A 72 -1.39 16.20 5.11
C GLU A 72 -0.67 17.26 4.28
N VAL A 73 -1.06 17.45 3.01
CA VAL A 73 -1.21 18.76 2.35
C VAL A 73 -1.82 18.56 0.96
N ASP A 74 -3.13 18.75 0.86
CA ASP A 74 -3.66 19.61 -0.20
C ASP A 74 -4.70 20.54 0.44
N GLU A 75 -4.20 21.42 1.28
CA GLU A 75 -4.82 22.74 1.42
C GLU A 75 -4.13 23.63 0.39
N ILE A 76 -4.63 23.65 -0.86
CA ILE A 76 -4.69 24.88 -1.65
C ILE A 76 -5.78 24.83 -2.72
N ALA A 77 -6.73 25.76 -2.53
CA ALA A 77 -7.51 26.44 -3.56
C ALA A 77 -8.92 25.91 -3.89
N ASP A 78 -9.84 25.99 -2.91
CA ASP A 78 -11.17 26.55 -3.20
C ASP A 78 -11.19 28.05 -2.80
N GLN A 79 -10.56 28.87 -3.64
CA GLN A 79 -10.88 30.29 -3.78
C GLN A 79 -11.22 30.57 -5.24
N LYS A 80 -12.40 30.15 -5.69
CA LYS A 80 -13.12 30.85 -6.78
C LYS A 80 -14.57 30.39 -6.92
N LYS A 81 -15.48 31.10 -6.25
CA LYS A 81 -16.82 31.44 -6.77
C LYS A 81 -17.35 32.60 -5.93
N ASN A 82 -16.96 33.84 -6.25
CA ASN A 82 -17.78 34.79 -7.00
C ASN A 82 -19.26 34.73 -6.62
#